data_AF-A0A957A8E1-F1
#
_entry.id   AF-A0A957A8E1-F1
#
_cell.length_a   1.000
_cell.length_b   1.000
_cell.length_c   1.000
_cell.angle_alpha   90.00
_cell.angle_beta   90.00
_cell.angle_gamma   90.00
#
_symmetry.space_group_name_H-M   'P 1'
#
loop_
_entity.id
_entity.type
_entity.pdbx_description
1 polymer ?
#
loop_
_entity_poly.entity_id
_entity_poly.type
_entity_poly.pdbx_seq_one_letter_code
_entity_poly.pdbx_strand_id
1 'polypeptide(L)'
;EIEQLREAVKRVDLNERLREYIVRLVEASREPQRHRLDDLSPFIEFGASPRAAVFLARAAQAYAFIAGRDYVTPEDVKAIAPDVLRHRLVLTYEAEAQGMSADQVVTRLLEGVGIP
;
A
#
# COMPACT_ATOMS: atom_id res chain seq x y z
N GLU A 1 24.76 -15.43 -5.32
CA GLU A 1 23.41 -15.63 -5.90
C GLU A 1 22.35 -14.76 -5.23
N ILE A 2 21.93 -15.02 -3.98
CA ILE A 2 20.84 -14.24 -3.32
C ILE A 2 21.14 -12.74 -3.25
N GLU A 3 22.35 -12.34 -2.86
CA GLU A 3 22.69 -10.92 -2.75
C GLU A 3 22.67 -10.20 -4.11
N GLN A 4 23.06 -10.89 -5.18
CA GLN A 4 22.99 -10.35 -6.55
C GLN A 4 21.55 -10.12 -6.98
N LEU A 5 20.64 -11.04 -6.65
CA LEU A 5 19.20 -10.87 -6.92
C LEU A 5 18.60 -9.70 -6.13
N ARG A 6 19.01 -9.52 -4.87
CA ARG A 6 18.56 -8.37 -4.06
C ARG A 6 19.03 -7.05 -4.65
N GLU A 7 20.26 -6.97 -5.15
CA GLU A 7 20.77 -5.80 -5.86
C GLU A 7 20.06 -5.58 -7.21
N ALA A 8 19.70 -6.65 -7.92
CA ALA A 8 18.94 -6.54 -9.16
C ALA A 8 17.54 -5.95 -8.93
N VAL A 9 16.82 -6.40 -7.89
CA VAL A 9 15.50 -5.84 -7.52
C VAL A 9 15.58 -4.35 -7.21
N LYS A 10 16.65 -3.88 -6.54
CA LYS A 10 16.84 -2.45 -6.23
C LYS A 10 16.99 -1.57 -7.47
N ARG A 11 17.37 -2.15 -8.61
CA ARG A 11 17.54 -1.44 -9.89
C ARG A 11 16.25 -1.34 -10.70
N VAL A 12 15.17 -2.02 -10.29
CA VAL A 12 13.86 -1.86 -10.93
C VAL A 12 13.37 -0.43 -10.73
N ASP A 13 13.04 0.24 -11.81
CA ASP A 13 12.66 1.64 -11.80
C ASP A 13 11.30 1.86 -11.12
N LEU A 14 11.32 2.70 -10.09
CA LEU A 14 10.12 3.22 -9.44
C LEU A 14 10.09 4.73 -9.65
N ASN A 15 9.22 5.17 -10.55
CA ASN A 15 9.07 6.58 -10.91
C ASN A 15 8.51 7.40 -9.73
N GLU A 16 8.74 8.72 -9.77
CA GLU A 16 8.37 9.62 -8.67
C GLU A 16 6.87 9.63 -8.38
N ARG A 17 6.03 9.62 -9.43
CA ARG A 17 4.58 9.60 -9.29
C ARG A 17 4.06 8.38 -8.53
N LEU A 18 4.67 7.22 -8.76
CA LEU A 18 4.35 5.99 -8.03
C LEU A 18 4.85 6.03 -6.59
N ARG A 19 5.99 6.69 -6.31
CA ARG A 19 6.43 6.92 -4.92
C ARG A 19 5.43 7.79 -4.17
N GLU A 20 5.01 8.89 -4.79
CA GLU A 20 3.98 9.78 -4.24
C GLU A 20 2.66 9.02 -4.03
N TYR A 21 2.25 8.17 -4.97
CA TYR A 21 1.07 7.31 -4.80
C TYR A 21 1.19 6.36 -3.60
N ILE A 22 2.34 5.68 -3.43
CA ILE A 22 2.59 4.81 -2.28
C ILE A 22 2.52 5.60 -0.95
N VAL A 23 3.10 6.80 -0.92
CA VAL A 23 3.04 7.67 0.26
C VAL A 23 1.59 8.07 0.54
N ARG A 24 0.85 8.53 -0.49
CA ARG A 24 -0.57 8.89 -0.34
C ARG A 24 -1.44 7.72 0.12
N LEU A 25 -1.16 6.48 -0.29
CA LEU A 25 -1.87 5.30 0.24
C LEU A 25 -1.66 5.11 1.74
N VAL A 26 -0.41 5.25 2.19
CA VAL A 26 -0.06 5.11 3.61
C VAL A 26 -0.64 6.28 4.42
N GLU A 27 -0.58 7.50 3.90
CA GLU A 27 -1.21 8.68 4.52
C GLU A 27 -2.73 8.54 4.58
N ALA A 28 -3.38 8.08 3.52
CA ALA A 28 -4.83 7.83 3.49
C ALA A 28 -5.28 6.81 4.53
N SER A 29 -4.42 5.83 4.88
CA SER A 29 -4.73 4.92 5.98
C SER A 29 -4.67 5.58 7.36
N ARG A 30 -3.98 6.72 7.51
CA ARG A 30 -3.78 7.44 8.78
C ARG A 30 -4.72 8.62 8.92
N GLU A 31 -4.99 9.32 7.82
CA GLU A 31 -5.82 10.53 7.75
C GLU A 31 -6.82 10.42 6.58
N PRO A 32 -7.78 9.46 6.61
CA PRO A 32 -8.67 9.20 5.46
C PRO A 32 -9.41 10.44 4.95
N GLN A 33 -9.79 11.35 5.85
CA GLN A 33 -10.49 12.60 5.53
C GLN A 33 -9.69 13.51 4.60
N ARG A 34 -8.35 13.56 4.74
CA ARG A 34 -7.47 14.35 3.87
C ARG A 34 -7.44 13.83 2.43
N HIS A 35 -7.85 12.58 2.24
CA HIS A 35 -7.87 11.89 0.96
C HIS A 35 -9.30 11.68 0.43
N ARG A 36 -10.30 12.37 0.99
CA ARG A 36 -11.73 12.26 0.62
C ARG A 36 -12.30 10.85 0.84
N LEU A 37 -11.79 10.18 1.88
CA LEU A 37 -12.21 8.84 2.32
C LEU A 37 -12.79 8.93 3.74
N ASP A 38 -13.63 9.94 3.98
CA ASP A 38 -14.22 10.20 5.29
C ASP A 38 -14.99 8.99 5.82
N ASP A 39 -15.57 8.17 4.95
CA ASP A 39 -16.28 6.93 5.26
C ASP A 39 -15.38 5.84 5.88
N LEU A 40 -14.06 5.90 5.68
CA LEU A 40 -13.11 4.97 6.30
C LEU A 40 -12.70 5.38 7.73
N SER A 41 -12.92 6.64 8.09
CA SER A 41 -12.48 7.19 9.38
C SER A 41 -13.03 6.44 10.61
N PRO A 42 -14.32 6.01 10.64
CA PRO A 42 -14.84 5.26 11.77
C PRO A 42 -14.24 3.86 11.89
N PHE A 43 -13.57 3.35 10.84
CA PHE A 43 -13.10 1.96 10.77
C PHE A 43 -11.62 1.77 11.10
N ILE A 44 -10.83 2.85 11.10
CA ILE A 44 -9.39 2.79 11.34
C ILE A 44 -9.06 3.51 12.65
N GLU A 45 -8.59 2.76 13.64
CA GLU A 45 -8.10 3.31 14.90
C GLU A 45 -6.65 3.80 14.74
N PHE A 46 -5.80 2.99 14.10
CA PHE A 46 -4.43 3.37 13.76
C PHE A 46 -4.05 2.91 12.34
N GLY A 47 -3.67 3.90 11.52
CA GLY A 47 -3.18 3.66 10.16
C GLY A 47 -1.76 3.10 10.10
N ALA A 48 -1.35 2.75 8.88
CA ALA A 48 -0.03 2.18 8.64
C ALA A 48 1.10 3.19 8.94
N SER A 49 2.24 2.70 9.43
CA SER A 49 3.41 3.54 9.71
C SER A 49 4.18 3.90 8.41
N PRO A 50 5.06 4.92 8.42
CA PRO A 50 5.91 5.24 7.26
C PRO A 50 6.75 4.06 6.75
N ARG A 51 7.01 3.05 7.61
CA ARG A 51 7.66 1.80 7.19
C ARG A 51 6.85 1.07 6.11
N ALA A 52 5.53 1.14 6.15
CA ALA A 52 4.67 0.53 5.14
C ALA A 52 4.97 1.06 3.73
N ALA A 53 5.28 2.36 3.58
CA ALA A 53 5.64 2.93 2.28
C ALA A 53 6.95 2.32 1.75
N VAL A 54 7.95 2.15 2.62
CA VAL A 54 9.23 1.51 2.27
C VAL A 54 9.03 0.06 1.84
N PHE A 55 8.19 -0.69 2.57
CA PHE A 55 7.90 -2.09 2.23
C PHE A 55 7.05 -2.22 0.97
N LEU A 56 6.07 -1.34 0.75
CA LEU A 56 5.28 -1.27 -0.49
C LEU A 56 6.18 -1.03 -1.70
N ALA A 57 7.05 -0.02 -1.65
CA ALA A 57 7.96 0.29 -2.74
C ALA A 57 8.87 -0.90 -3.09
N ARG A 58 9.51 -1.50 -2.07
CA ARG A 58 10.39 -2.66 -2.26
C ARG A 58 9.65 -3.89 -2.76
N ALA A 59 8.46 -4.15 -2.24
CA ALA A 59 7.66 -5.30 -2.63
C ALA A 59 7.09 -5.13 -4.04
N ALA A 60 6.71 -3.92 -4.45
CA ALA A 60 6.29 -3.61 -5.82
C ALA A 60 7.46 -3.77 -6.81
N GLN A 61 8.68 -3.32 -6.46
CA GLN A 61 9.88 -3.57 -7.25
C GLN A 61 10.19 -5.07 -7.38
N ALA A 62 10.08 -5.82 -6.28
CA ALA A 62 10.27 -7.28 -6.31
C ALA A 62 9.20 -7.98 -7.16
N TYR A 63 7.95 -7.53 -7.07
CA TYR A 63 6.84 -8.07 -7.85
C TYR A 63 7.05 -7.84 -9.35
N ALA A 64 7.41 -6.61 -9.75
CA ALA A 64 7.76 -6.30 -11.13
C ALA A 64 8.98 -7.10 -11.63
N PHE A 65 10.02 -7.25 -10.80
CA PHE A 65 11.20 -8.05 -11.12
C PHE A 65 10.86 -9.52 -11.40
N ILE A 66 10.05 -10.15 -10.54
CA ILE A 66 9.61 -11.54 -10.70
C ILE A 66 8.73 -11.67 -11.97
N ALA A 67 7.97 -10.63 -12.31
CA ALA A 67 7.20 -10.55 -13.54
C ALA A 67 8.05 -10.25 -14.79
N GLY A 68 9.38 -10.20 -14.68
CA GLY A 68 10.30 -9.98 -15.80
C GLY A 68 10.36 -8.53 -16.30
N ARG A 69 9.86 -7.57 -15.52
CA ARG A 69 9.90 -6.13 -15.82
C ARG A 69 10.97 -5.42 -15.02
N ASP A 70 11.55 -4.40 -15.63
CA ASP A 70 12.55 -3.50 -15.03
C ASP A 70 11.94 -2.17 -14.55
N TYR A 71 10.61 -2.02 -14.59
CA TYR A 71 9.88 -0.88 -14.04
C TYR A 71 8.60 -1.31 -13.31
N VAL A 72 8.21 -0.53 -12.31
CA VAL A 72 6.99 -0.72 -11.54
C VAL A 72 5.79 -0.06 -12.24
N THR A 73 4.66 -0.74 -12.22
CA THR A 73 3.34 -0.25 -12.66
C THR A 73 2.41 -0.03 -11.47
N PRO A 74 1.36 0.79 -11.61
CA PRO A 74 0.33 0.92 -10.56
C PRO A 74 -0.26 -0.42 -10.09
N GLU A 75 -0.41 -1.36 -11.02
CA GLU A 75 -0.96 -2.70 -10.82
C GLU A 75 -0.08 -3.52 -9.87
N ASP A 76 1.24 -3.36 -9.92
CA ASP A 76 2.17 -4.03 -8.99
C ASP A 76 1.96 -3.56 -7.56
N VAL A 77 1.79 -2.24 -7.38
CA VAL A 77 1.52 -1.64 -6.07
C VAL A 77 0.18 -2.13 -5.55
N LYS A 78 -0.85 -2.16 -6.39
CA LYS A 78 -2.18 -2.66 -6.04
C LYS A 78 -2.17 -4.14 -5.67
N ALA A 79 -1.46 -4.96 -6.44
CA ALA A 79 -1.37 -6.40 -6.22
C ALA A 79 -0.72 -6.74 -4.87
N ILE A 80 0.32 -5.99 -4.47
CA ILE A 80 1.08 -6.28 -3.25
C ILE A 80 0.58 -5.51 -2.01
N ALA A 81 -0.28 -4.51 -2.20
CA ALA A 81 -0.77 -3.67 -1.11
C ALA A 81 -1.51 -4.43 0.00
N PRO A 82 -2.41 -5.38 -0.28
CA PRO A 82 -3.05 -6.19 0.76
C PRO A 82 -2.03 -6.89 1.66
N ASP A 83 -0.98 -7.48 1.07
CA ASP A 83 0.03 -8.22 1.82
C ASP A 83 0.86 -7.33 2.73
N VAL A 84 1.12 -6.08 2.31
CA VAL A 84 1.89 -5.13 3.12
C VAL A 84 1.01 -4.43 4.17
N LEU A 85 -0.24 -4.07 3.84
CA LEU A 85 -1.05 -3.16 4.65
C LEU A 85 -1.98 -3.88 5.65
N ARG A 86 -2.54 -5.04 5.31
CA ARG A 86 -3.63 -5.65 6.12
C ARG A 86 -3.26 -5.90 7.59
N HIS A 87 -2.00 -6.22 7.85
CA HIS A 87 -1.47 -6.51 9.19
C HIS A 87 -0.86 -5.27 9.87
N ARG A 88 -1.03 -4.10 9.27
CA ARG A 88 -0.49 -2.81 9.75
C ARG A 88 -1.57 -1.79 10.08
N LEU A 89 -2.84 -2.18 9.92
CA LEU A 89 -4.00 -1.39 10.30
C LEU A 89 -4.54 -1.94 11.61
N VAL A 90 -4.81 -1.04 12.54
CA VAL A 90 -5.61 -1.34 13.72
C VAL A 90 -7.02 -0.83 13.45
N LEU A 91 -7.98 -1.74 13.50
CA LEU A 91 -9.38 -1.43 13.27
C LEU A 91 -10.05 -1.01 14.57
N THR A 92 -11.08 -0.17 14.45
CA THR A 92 -11.89 0.23 15.61
C THR A 92 -12.83 -0.91 16.04
N TYR A 93 -13.35 -0.81 17.26
CA TYR A 93 -14.45 -1.67 17.70
C TYR A 93 -15.70 -1.58 16.79
N GLU A 94 -15.97 -0.39 16.24
CA GLU A 94 -17.07 -0.20 15.30
C GLU A 94 -16.86 -1.00 14.00
N ALA A 95 -15.64 -1.03 13.47
CA ALA A 95 -15.30 -1.88 12.33
C ALA A 95 -15.55 -3.36 12.63
N GLU A 96 -15.12 -3.85 13.79
CA GLU A 96 -15.37 -5.23 14.20
C GLU A 96 -16.87 -5.54 14.31
N ALA A 97 -17.64 -4.64 14.93
CA ALA A 97 -19.09 -4.78 15.09
C ALA A 97 -19.83 -4.82 13.74
N GLN A 98 -19.32 -4.12 12.72
CA GLN A 98 -19.86 -4.12 11.36
C GLN A 98 -19.27 -5.23 10.46
N GLY A 99 -18.40 -6.08 10.99
CA GLY A 99 -17.73 -7.14 10.22
C GLY A 99 -16.76 -6.62 9.16
N MET A 100 -16.25 -5.40 9.32
CA MET A 100 -15.27 -4.78 8.44
C MET A 100 -13.88 -5.39 8.71
N SER A 101 -13.26 -5.96 7.69
CA SER A 101 -11.92 -6.55 7.74
C SER A 101 -10.85 -5.58 7.25
N ALA A 102 -9.61 -5.80 7.66
CA ALA A 102 -8.48 -5.00 7.21
C ALA A 102 -8.27 -5.10 5.69
N ASP A 103 -8.55 -6.27 5.10
CA ASP A 103 -8.53 -6.46 3.65
C ASP A 103 -9.56 -5.56 2.95
N GLN A 104 -10.80 -5.46 3.47
CA GLN A 104 -11.81 -4.55 2.93
C GLN A 104 -11.40 -3.08 3.05
N VAL A 105 -10.78 -2.68 4.16
CA VAL A 105 -10.22 -1.32 4.32
C VAL A 105 -9.14 -1.07 3.27
N VAL A 106 -8.22 -2.00 3.06
CA VAL A 106 -7.17 -1.87 2.04
C VAL A 106 -7.77 -1.76 0.64
N THR A 107 -8.77 -2.56 0.30
CA THR A 107 -9.49 -2.46 -0.97
C THR A 107 -10.06 -1.05 -1.17
N ARG A 108 -10.76 -0.51 -0.18
CA ARG A 108 -11.32 0.86 -0.27
C ARG A 108 -10.25 1.95 -0.37
N LEU A 109 -9.12 1.79 0.33
CA LEU A 109 -7.97 2.70 0.18
C LEU A 109 -7.44 2.68 -1.27
N LEU A 110 -7.31 1.51 -1.89
CA LEU A 110 -6.83 1.37 -3.26
C LEU A 110 -7.82 1.89 -4.32
N GLU A 111 -9.11 1.85 -4.04
CA GLU A 111 -10.17 2.41 -4.88
C GLU A 111 -10.26 3.93 -4.75
N GLY A 112 -10.07 4.44 -3.53
CA GLY A 112 -10.21 5.85 -3.20
C GLY A 112 -9.01 6.72 -3.54
N VAL A 113 -7.79 6.19 -3.38
CA VAL A 113 -6.57 6.94 -3.71
C VAL A 113 -6.32 6.85 -5.21
N GLY A 114 -6.47 7.98 -5.91
CA GLY A 114 -6.29 8.04 -7.36
C GLY A 114 -4.88 7.65 -7.83
N ILE A 115 -4.83 6.81 -8.86
CA ILE A 115 -3.60 6.42 -9.55
C ILE A 115 -3.06 7.63 -10.36
N PRO A 116 -1.73 7.83 -10.44
CA PRO A 116 -1.12 8.88 -11.26
C PRO A 116 -1.17 8.69 -12.78
#